data_AF-A0A090WTN0-F1
#
_entry.id   AF-A0A090WTN0-F1
#
_cell.length_a   1.000
_cell.length_b   1.000
_cell.length_c   1.000
_cell.angle_alpha   90.00
_cell.angle_beta   90.00
_cell.angle_gamma   90.00
#
_symmetry.space_group_name_H-M   'P 1'
#
loop_
_entity.id
_entity.type
_entity.pdbx_description
1 polymer ?
#
loop_
_entity_poly.entity_id
_entity_poly.type
_entity_poly.pdbx_seq_one_letter_code
_entity_poly.pdbx_strand_id
1 'polypeptide(L)'
;MNYKIFKKFNRSVFVLSSMFLGLVSCYDSGYDEFVAPTGNVNNIQPNTLFTNSTNPDDNLSIVFRSYSTDATSYLWDFGDGNTSTEANPDYTYAEGGLYSVSLTTKSADGLVAEATSLVSPVFVDFDFTIIDSEVTFENLSSGASDLVWSFGDGGETLGWNIEDTEEDADFNPVYAYKTAETFVATLTVTNFLGASVSVSKNIEGLVLSTVPDFSFSTKSLTATFTDESILAVSYLWDFGDGNTSTEQSPVHTYAESGSYEVTLTTTNDAGVSKSIVKAVPAGGCRTNI
;
A
#
# COMPACT_ATOMS: atom_id res chain seq x y z
N MET A 1 -17.95 66.00 -21.45
CA MET A 1 -19.29 66.56 -21.75
C MET A 1 -20.32 65.47 -21.49
N ASN A 2 -21.42 65.85 -20.83
CA ASN A 2 -22.44 64.98 -20.24
C ASN A 2 -23.25 64.12 -21.23
N TYR A 3 -23.49 62.87 -20.79
CA TYR A 3 -24.71 62.06 -20.80
C TYR A 3 -25.59 61.81 -22.05
N LYS A 4 -26.03 60.54 -22.09
CA LYS A 4 -27.40 59.98 -22.17
C LYS A 4 -27.74 59.21 -23.44
N ILE A 5 -28.05 57.92 -23.26
CA ILE A 5 -28.85 57.15 -24.22
C ILE A 5 -30.10 56.62 -23.51
N PHE A 6 -31.22 56.84 -24.19
CA PHE A 6 -32.60 56.76 -23.75
C PHE A 6 -33.13 55.31 -23.68
N LYS A 7 -34.01 55.03 -22.71
CA LYS A 7 -34.87 53.83 -22.71
C LYS A 7 -36.21 54.18 -23.35
N LYS A 8 -36.58 53.47 -24.42
CA LYS A 8 -37.80 53.66 -25.22
C LYS A 8 -38.88 52.71 -24.68
N PHE A 9 -40.01 53.26 -24.22
CA PHE A 9 -41.24 52.51 -23.92
C PHE A 9 -42.30 52.78 -24.99
N ASN A 10 -43.07 51.75 -25.35
CA ASN A 10 -44.31 51.79 -26.14
C ASN A 10 -44.88 50.35 -26.15
N ARG A 11 -46.17 50.02 -25.95
CA ARG A 11 -47.44 50.73 -26.20
C ARG A 11 -48.58 50.15 -25.35
N SER A 12 -49.59 51.00 -25.11
CA SER A 12 -50.91 50.71 -24.49
C SER A 12 -51.90 50.00 -25.42
N VAL A 13 -52.92 49.36 -24.83
CA VAL A 13 -54.30 49.29 -25.38
C VAL A 13 -55.31 49.51 -24.25
N PHE A 14 -56.30 50.36 -24.53
CA PHE A 14 -57.44 50.80 -23.72
C PHE A 14 -58.56 49.75 -23.66
N VAL A 15 -59.26 49.65 -22.52
CA VAL A 15 -60.71 49.38 -22.49
C VAL A 15 -61.36 50.35 -21.51
N LEU A 16 -62.41 51.03 -21.99
CA LEU A 16 -63.17 52.08 -21.34
C LEU A 16 -64.40 51.48 -20.65
N SER A 17 -64.62 51.76 -19.37
CA SER A 17 -65.97 51.81 -18.79
C SER A 17 -65.96 52.78 -17.62
N SER A 18 -66.85 53.76 -17.67
CA SER A 18 -66.92 54.89 -16.75
C SER A 18 -68.11 54.70 -15.80
N MET A 19 -67.85 54.74 -14.50
CA MET A 19 -68.84 55.12 -13.49
C MET A 19 -68.12 55.97 -12.43
N PHE A 20 -68.62 57.19 -12.27
CA PHE A 20 -68.24 58.16 -11.23
C PHE A 20 -68.64 57.63 -9.84
N LEU A 21 -67.78 57.81 -8.82
CA LEU A 21 -68.00 58.72 -7.67
C LEU A 21 -66.99 58.44 -6.54
N GLY A 22 -66.47 59.52 -5.94
CA GLY A 22 -65.97 59.52 -4.56
C GLY A 22 -64.46 59.57 -4.38
N LEU A 23 -63.84 60.74 -4.57
CA LEU A 23 -62.58 61.06 -3.91
C LEU A 23 -62.87 61.34 -2.44
N VAL A 24 -62.44 60.45 -1.53
CA VAL A 24 -62.14 60.80 -0.15
C VAL A 24 -60.62 60.76 -0.02
N SER A 25 -60.02 61.93 0.17
CA SER A 25 -58.61 62.06 0.52
C SER A 25 -58.41 61.68 1.98
N CYS A 26 -57.85 60.51 2.24
CA CYS A 26 -57.20 60.22 3.52
C CYS A 26 -55.70 60.46 3.28
N TYR A 27 -55.28 61.71 3.41
CA TYR A 27 -53.87 62.04 3.52
C TYR A 27 -53.42 61.58 4.91
N ASP A 28 -52.91 60.37 5.02
CA ASP A 28 -52.23 59.91 6.22
C ASP A 28 -50.84 60.57 6.23
N SER A 29 -50.68 61.61 7.05
CA SER A 29 -49.40 62.26 7.30
C SER A 29 -48.61 61.58 8.42
N GLY A 30 -48.90 60.31 8.71
CA GLY A 30 -48.09 59.45 9.56
C GLY A 30 -46.79 59.10 8.86
N TYR A 31 -45.80 59.98 8.97
CA TYR A 31 -44.41 59.54 8.85
C TYR A 31 -44.13 58.63 10.03
N ASP A 32 -44.19 57.32 9.82
CA ASP A 32 -43.47 56.41 10.71
C ASP A 32 -41.99 56.78 10.61
N GLU A 33 -41.42 57.16 11.74
CA GLU A 33 -40.00 57.41 11.85
C GLU A 33 -39.29 56.13 11.41
N PHE A 34 -38.53 56.20 10.31
CA PHE A 34 -37.70 55.08 9.88
C PHE A 34 -36.62 54.88 10.94
N VAL A 35 -36.90 53.98 11.89
CA VAL A 35 -35.87 53.42 12.75
C VAL A 35 -35.09 52.47 11.86
N ALA A 36 -33.92 52.93 11.38
CA ALA A 36 -32.98 52.06 10.69
C ALA A 36 -32.78 50.82 11.57
N PRO A 37 -32.86 49.59 11.03
CA PRO A 37 -32.57 48.41 11.81
C PRO A 37 -31.19 48.60 12.45
N THR A 38 -31.13 48.65 13.78
CA THR A 38 -29.87 48.73 14.54
C THR A 38 -29.12 47.40 14.55
N GLY A 39 -29.52 46.46 13.70
CA GLY A 39 -28.77 45.26 13.38
C GLY A 39 -27.65 45.60 12.42
N ASN A 40 -26.43 45.22 12.80
CA ASN A 40 -25.24 45.34 11.98
C ASN A 40 -25.53 44.72 10.59
N VAL A 41 -25.73 45.55 9.56
CA VAL A 41 -26.04 45.09 8.18
C VAL A 41 -24.83 44.44 7.48
N ASN A 42 -23.69 44.37 8.18
CA ASN A 42 -22.53 43.56 7.80
C ASN A 42 -22.59 42.19 8.49
N ASN A 43 -23.71 41.47 8.34
CA ASN A 43 -23.77 40.05 8.67
C ASN A 43 -22.98 39.27 7.60
N ILE A 44 -21.66 39.38 7.64
CA ILE A 44 -20.76 38.69 6.74
C ILE A 44 -20.71 37.24 7.23
N GLN A 45 -21.14 36.31 6.38
CA GLN A 45 -21.00 34.89 6.67
C GLN A 45 -19.52 34.59 6.95
N PRO A 46 -19.18 33.84 8.01
CA PRO A 46 -17.79 33.48 8.26
C PRO A 46 -17.27 32.77 7.01
N ASN A 47 -16.11 33.18 6.49
CA ASN A 47 -15.45 32.37 5.48
C ASN A 47 -14.81 31.18 6.21
N THR A 48 -14.93 29.99 5.65
CA THR A 48 -14.24 28.81 6.19
C THR A 48 -13.24 28.35 5.16
N LEU A 49 -11.97 28.39 5.54
CA LEU A 49 -10.85 28.00 4.70
C LEU A 49 -9.75 27.45 5.60
N PHE A 50 -9.12 26.37 5.16
CA PHE A 50 -7.97 25.81 5.82
C PHE A 50 -6.98 25.23 4.83
N THR A 51 -5.76 25.01 5.31
CA THR A 51 -4.76 24.19 4.62
C THR A 51 -4.38 23.01 5.51
N ASN A 52 -3.93 21.94 4.86
CA ASN A 52 -3.34 20.79 5.52
C ASN A 52 -1.95 20.51 4.95
N SER A 53 -1.10 19.89 5.75
CA SER A 53 0.20 19.39 5.31
C SER A 53 0.61 18.20 6.16
N THR A 54 1.20 17.19 5.55
CA THR A 54 1.80 16.06 6.27
C THR A 54 3.02 16.53 7.08
N ASN A 55 3.17 16.01 8.29
CA ASN A 55 4.36 16.20 9.09
C ASN A 55 5.54 15.45 8.43
N PRO A 56 6.69 16.11 8.18
CA PRO A 56 7.83 15.45 7.54
C PRO A 56 8.43 14.30 8.34
N ASP A 57 8.22 14.27 9.66
CA ASP A 57 8.78 13.26 10.55
C ASP A 57 7.79 12.12 10.89
N ASP A 58 6.51 12.28 10.52
CA ASP A 58 5.44 11.32 10.81
C ASP A 58 4.35 11.40 9.72
N ASN A 59 4.33 10.39 8.84
CA ASN A 59 3.41 10.33 7.71
C ASN A 59 1.95 10.06 8.09
N LEU A 60 1.67 9.76 9.37
CA LEU A 60 0.31 9.68 9.91
C LEU A 60 -0.16 11.01 10.51
N SER A 61 0.74 11.96 10.73
CA SER A 61 0.42 13.25 11.35
C SER A 61 0.16 14.33 10.31
N ILE A 62 -1.01 14.96 10.40
CA ILE A 62 -1.45 16.05 9.54
C ILE A 62 -1.60 17.33 10.37
N VAL A 63 -1.02 18.40 9.84
CA VAL A 63 -1.03 19.73 10.41
C VAL A 63 -2.14 20.55 9.77
N PHE A 64 -3.14 21.00 10.54
CA PHE A 64 -4.26 21.78 10.04
C PHE A 64 -4.16 23.26 10.44
N ARG A 65 -4.32 24.16 9.47
CA ARG A 65 -4.24 25.61 9.70
C ARG A 65 -5.48 26.31 9.17
N SER A 66 -6.25 26.94 10.06
CA SER A 66 -7.45 27.69 9.70
C SER A 66 -7.11 29.13 9.34
N TYR A 67 -7.66 29.59 8.22
CA TYR A 67 -7.61 30.97 7.74
C TYR A 67 -9.01 31.61 7.73
N SER A 68 -9.92 31.03 8.53
CA SER A 68 -11.31 31.45 8.61
C SER A 68 -11.43 32.85 9.23
N THR A 69 -12.25 33.71 8.63
CA THR A 69 -12.55 35.07 9.12
C THR A 69 -13.90 35.09 9.81
N ASP A 70 -14.03 35.98 10.80
CA ASP A 70 -15.28 36.20 11.57
C ASP A 70 -15.79 34.95 12.34
N ALA A 71 -14.96 33.91 12.42
CA ALA A 71 -15.20 32.71 13.21
C ALA A 71 -14.94 32.97 14.70
N THR A 72 -15.86 32.51 15.54
CA THR A 72 -15.76 32.53 17.01
C THR A 72 -15.61 31.14 17.62
N SER A 73 -15.98 30.10 16.88
CA SER A 73 -15.73 28.70 17.25
C SER A 73 -15.43 27.86 16.01
N TYR A 74 -14.69 26.78 16.25
CA TYR A 74 -14.25 25.82 15.25
C TYR A 74 -14.73 24.43 15.65
N LEU A 75 -15.07 23.61 14.67
CA LEU A 75 -15.33 22.19 14.83
C LEU A 75 -14.72 21.47 13.63
N TRP A 76 -13.68 20.69 13.91
CA TRP A 76 -13.05 19.79 12.96
C TRP A 76 -13.70 18.42 13.06
N ASP A 77 -13.96 17.80 11.91
CA ASP A 77 -14.19 16.38 11.75
C ASP A 77 -13.05 15.84 10.89
N PHE A 78 -12.26 14.92 11.44
CA PHE A 78 -11.08 14.39 10.75
C PHE A 78 -11.42 13.26 9.77
N GLY A 79 -12.70 12.90 9.64
CA GLY A 79 -13.18 11.87 8.72
C GLY A 79 -13.02 10.43 9.22
N ASP A 80 -12.49 10.24 10.43
CA ASP A 80 -12.31 8.95 11.12
C ASP A 80 -13.24 8.81 12.35
N GLY A 81 -14.17 9.76 12.54
CA GLY A 81 -15.07 9.84 13.68
C GLY A 81 -14.52 10.65 14.86
N ASN A 82 -13.27 11.10 14.82
CA ASN A 82 -12.70 12.01 15.82
C ASN A 82 -12.88 13.47 15.42
N THR A 83 -12.89 14.34 16.43
CA THR A 83 -13.16 15.78 16.24
C THR A 83 -12.23 16.65 17.09
N SER A 84 -12.14 17.94 16.76
CA SER A 84 -11.42 18.94 17.56
C SER A 84 -12.13 20.28 17.53
N THR A 85 -12.01 21.07 18.60
CA THR A 85 -12.49 22.45 18.68
C THR A 85 -11.37 23.49 18.61
N GLU A 86 -10.14 23.06 18.42
CA GLU A 86 -8.99 23.95 18.27
C GLU A 86 -9.04 24.69 16.94
N ALA A 87 -8.52 25.92 16.90
CA ALA A 87 -8.44 26.66 15.64
C ALA A 87 -7.42 26.04 14.65
N ASN A 88 -6.33 25.47 15.18
CA ASN A 88 -5.20 24.94 14.41
C ASN A 88 -4.69 23.62 15.03
N PRO A 89 -5.45 22.51 14.90
CA PRO A 89 -5.03 21.23 15.47
C PRO A 89 -3.88 20.62 14.66
N ASP A 90 -3.01 19.91 15.36
CA ASP A 90 -2.13 18.89 14.78
C ASP A 90 -2.73 17.53 15.15
N TYR A 91 -2.97 16.67 14.16
CA TYR A 91 -3.72 15.42 14.37
C TYR A 91 -2.98 14.23 13.76
N THR A 92 -2.88 13.14 14.53
CA THR A 92 -2.25 11.89 14.09
C THR A 92 -3.31 10.81 13.95
N TYR A 93 -3.44 10.25 12.75
CA TYR A 93 -4.34 9.14 12.48
C TYR A 93 -3.79 7.84 13.05
N ALA A 94 -4.68 6.96 13.52
CA ALA A 94 -4.28 5.64 14.02
C ALA A 94 -3.79 4.71 12.89
N GLU A 95 -4.40 4.84 11.70
CA GLU A 95 -4.08 4.09 10.50
C GLU A 95 -4.01 5.03 9.29
N GLY A 96 -3.24 4.65 8.27
CA GLY A 96 -3.25 5.35 6.99
C GLY A 96 -4.55 5.12 6.23
N GLY A 97 -4.92 6.07 5.37
CA GLY A 97 -6.18 6.00 4.63
C GLY A 97 -6.52 7.30 3.91
N LEU A 98 -7.57 7.28 3.10
CA LEU A 98 -8.12 8.49 2.49
C LEU A 98 -9.26 9.02 3.37
N TYR A 99 -9.07 10.21 3.94
CA TYR A 99 -10.04 10.83 4.84
C TYR A 99 -10.59 12.13 4.25
N SER A 100 -11.90 12.33 4.41
CA SER A 100 -12.57 13.60 4.09
C SER A 100 -12.67 14.44 5.35
N VAL A 101 -11.77 15.42 5.48
CA VAL A 101 -11.74 16.33 6.63
C VAL A 101 -12.67 17.50 6.39
N SER A 102 -13.48 17.85 7.38
CA SER A 102 -14.30 19.06 7.35
C SER A 102 -13.96 20.00 8.51
N LEU A 103 -14.00 21.30 8.21
CA LEU A 103 -13.98 22.36 9.20
C LEU A 103 -15.33 23.06 9.14
N THR A 104 -16.04 23.09 10.27
CA THR A 104 -17.23 23.91 10.48
C THR A 104 -16.87 25.08 11.38
N THR A 105 -17.13 26.31 10.94
CA THR A 105 -16.95 27.51 11.78
C THR A 105 -18.28 28.20 12.07
N LYS A 106 -18.34 28.88 13.21
CA LYS A 106 -19.51 29.66 13.61
C LYS A 106 -19.14 31.08 14.02
N SER A 107 -19.84 32.08 13.50
CA SER A 107 -19.65 33.49 13.88
C SER A 107 -20.37 33.85 15.19
N ALA A 108 -20.11 35.05 15.71
CA ALA A 108 -20.76 35.58 16.91
C ALA A 108 -22.29 35.68 16.75
N ASP A 109 -22.75 36.01 15.55
CA ASP A 109 -24.17 36.12 15.18
C ASP A 109 -24.81 34.74 14.89
N GLY A 110 -24.03 33.67 15.02
CA GLY A 110 -24.48 32.29 14.91
C GLY A 110 -24.54 31.74 13.49
N LEU A 111 -24.02 32.46 12.50
CA LEU A 111 -23.88 31.95 11.13
C LEU A 111 -22.86 30.82 11.07
N VAL A 112 -23.11 29.85 10.21
CA VAL A 112 -22.25 28.66 10.03
C VAL A 112 -21.70 28.63 8.60
N ALA A 113 -20.45 28.20 8.46
CA ALA A 113 -19.84 27.86 7.18
C ALA A 113 -18.99 26.59 7.33
N GLU A 114 -18.81 25.89 6.21
CA GLU A 114 -18.12 24.60 6.15
C GLU A 114 -17.14 24.59 4.97
N ALA A 115 -15.99 23.97 5.16
CA ALA A 115 -15.06 23.63 4.10
C ALA A 115 -14.59 22.18 4.26
N THR A 116 -14.32 21.52 3.14
CA THR A 116 -13.87 20.13 3.11
C THR A 116 -12.58 19.99 2.30
N SER A 117 -11.70 19.07 2.70
CA SER A 117 -10.51 18.70 1.95
C SER A 117 -10.19 17.22 2.18
N LEU A 118 -9.56 16.58 1.20
CA LEU A 118 -9.06 15.21 1.34
C LEU A 118 -7.65 15.23 1.91
N VAL A 119 -7.35 14.27 2.78
CA VAL A 119 -6.00 13.98 3.26
C VAL A 119 -5.74 12.48 3.12
N SER A 120 -4.49 12.11 2.88
CA SER A 120 -4.09 10.70 2.75
C SER A 120 -2.84 10.39 3.58
N PRO A 121 -2.94 10.36 4.92
CA PRO A 121 -1.88 9.81 5.77
C PRO A 121 -1.54 8.36 5.35
N VAL A 122 -0.28 7.98 5.51
CA VAL A 122 0.23 6.66 5.12
C VAL A 122 1.21 6.14 6.16
N PHE A 123 1.09 4.86 6.50
CA PHE A 123 2.06 4.13 7.30
C PHE A 123 2.78 3.13 6.40
N VAL A 124 4.10 3.02 6.53
CA VAL A 124 4.93 2.16 5.69
C VAL A 124 5.88 1.36 6.56
N ASP A 125 5.69 0.04 6.59
CA ASP A 125 6.61 -0.90 7.20
C ASP A 125 6.40 -2.31 6.58
N PHE A 126 7.38 -3.19 6.76
CA PHE A 126 7.26 -4.59 6.37
C PHE A 126 8.14 -5.48 7.22
N ASP A 127 7.73 -6.69 7.53
CA ASP A 127 8.61 -7.71 8.12
C ASP A 127 8.96 -8.80 7.11
N PHE A 128 9.89 -9.68 7.48
CA PHE A 128 10.28 -10.79 6.64
C PHE A 128 10.80 -11.98 7.45
N THR A 129 10.72 -13.16 6.84
CA THR A 129 11.34 -14.39 7.33
C THR A 129 12.19 -15.01 6.24
N ILE A 130 13.29 -15.66 6.64
CA ILE A 130 14.27 -16.24 5.71
C ILE A 130 14.35 -17.74 5.92
N ILE A 131 14.23 -18.50 4.84
CA ILE A 131 14.51 -19.93 4.79
C ILE A 131 15.45 -20.20 3.62
N ASP A 132 16.67 -20.64 3.91
CA ASP A 132 17.73 -20.81 2.92
C ASP A 132 17.95 -19.51 2.11
N SER A 133 17.60 -19.51 0.83
CA SER A 133 17.71 -18.34 -0.05
C SER A 133 16.36 -17.69 -0.35
N GLU A 134 15.27 -18.24 0.18
CA GLU A 134 13.91 -17.77 -0.01
C GLU A 134 13.51 -16.87 1.16
N VAL A 135 12.98 -15.70 0.83
CA VAL A 135 12.52 -14.70 1.79
C VAL A 135 11.03 -14.47 1.58
N THR A 136 10.24 -14.66 2.63
CA THR A 136 8.83 -14.30 2.66
C THR A 136 8.69 -12.94 3.31
N PHE A 137 8.12 -11.98 2.59
CA PHE A 137 7.85 -10.63 3.05
C PHE A 137 6.41 -10.51 3.53
N GLU A 138 6.20 -9.72 4.58
CA GLU A 138 4.91 -9.37 5.15
C GLU A 138 4.73 -7.85 5.11
N ASN A 139 3.76 -7.38 4.33
CA ASN A 139 3.40 -5.96 4.30
C ASN A 139 2.67 -5.57 5.59
N LEU A 140 3.14 -4.52 6.25
CA LEU A 140 2.50 -3.94 7.44
C LEU A 140 1.95 -2.52 7.16
N SER A 141 2.02 -2.07 5.91
CA SER A 141 1.65 -0.71 5.51
C SER A 141 0.14 -0.49 5.52
N SER A 142 -0.30 0.74 5.80
CA SER A 142 -1.70 1.15 5.70
C SER A 142 -1.84 2.51 4.99
N GLY A 143 -2.97 2.72 4.31
CA GLY A 143 -3.20 3.92 3.49
C GLY A 143 -2.56 3.89 2.10
N ALA A 144 -2.22 2.70 1.60
CA ALA A 144 -1.61 2.48 0.29
C ALA A 144 -2.67 2.40 -0.83
N SER A 145 -2.43 3.10 -1.93
CA SER A 145 -3.05 2.81 -3.23
C SER A 145 -2.19 1.87 -4.08
N ASP A 146 -0.86 1.90 -3.88
CA ASP A 146 0.09 1.10 -4.64
C ASP A 146 1.29 0.71 -3.76
N LEU A 147 1.85 -0.47 -4.01
CA LEU A 147 3.07 -1.01 -3.41
C LEU A 147 4.06 -1.36 -4.53
N VAL A 148 5.34 -1.06 -4.33
CA VAL A 148 6.43 -1.50 -5.20
C VAL A 148 7.55 -2.09 -4.34
N TRP A 149 7.82 -3.37 -4.56
CA TRP A 149 8.90 -4.10 -3.92
C TRP A 149 10.16 -4.09 -4.77
N SER A 150 11.29 -3.74 -4.16
CA SER A 150 12.63 -3.93 -4.72
C SER A 150 13.47 -4.77 -3.77
N PHE A 151 14.04 -5.86 -4.25
CA PHE A 151 14.77 -6.82 -3.41
C PHE A 151 16.27 -6.50 -3.26
N GLY A 152 16.75 -5.45 -3.94
CA GLY A 152 18.12 -4.94 -3.76
C GLY A 152 19.23 -5.71 -4.48
N ASP A 153 18.91 -6.80 -5.20
CA ASP A 153 19.85 -7.61 -5.97
C ASP A 153 19.96 -7.18 -7.45
N GLY A 154 19.24 -6.12 -7.83
CA GLY A 154 19.14 -5.66 -9.22
C GLY A 154 18.19 -6.50 -10.09
N GLY A 155 17.42 -7.40 -9.49
CA GLY A 155 16.36 -8.16 -10.14
C GLY A 155 15.10 -7.35 -10.44
N GLU A 156 14.04 -8.06 -10.83
CA GLU A 156 12.73 -7.47 -11.10
C GLU A 156 12.05 -6.95 -9.83
N THR A 157 11.30 -5.87 -9.96
CA THR A 157 10.41 -5.34 -8.92
C THR A 157 9.04 -5.99 -9.03
N LEU A 158 8.36 -6.20 -7.90
CA LEU A 158 6.95 -6.61 -7.87
C LEU A 158 6.07 -5.41 -7.51
N GLY A 159 4.85 -5.40 -8.02
CA GLY A 159 3.94 -4.28 -7.86
C GLY A 159 2.53 -4.76 -7.56
N TRP A 160 1.92 -4.17 -6.54
CA TRP A 160 0.52 -4.38 -6.17
C TRP A 160 -0.20 -3.04 -6.21
N ASN A 161 -1.46 -3.02 -6.62
CA ASN A 161 -2.29 -1.81 -6.54
C ASN A 161 -3.67 -2.12 -5.95
N ILE A 162 -4.42 -1.08 -5.60
CA ILE A 162 -5.73 -1.18 -4.95
C ILE A 162 -6.81 -1.90 -5.78
N GLU A 163 -6.61 -2.08 -7.09
CA GLU A 163 -7.50 -2.90 -7.92
C GLU A 163 -7.27 -4.40 -7.73
N ASP A 164 -6.13 -4.79 -7.16
CA ASP A 164 -5.78 -6.16 -6.82
C ASP A 164 -6.31 -6.54 -5.42
N THR A 165 -6.39 -7.84 -5.14
CA THR A 165 -6.75 -8.33 -3.81
C THR A 165 -5.52 -8.37 -2.90
N GLU A 166 -5.69 -8.18 -1.59
CA GLU A 166 -4.60 -8.39 -0.61
C GLU A 166 -4.17 -9.88 -0.51
N GLU A 167 -4.94 -10.80 -1.10
CA GLU A 167 -4.56 -12.22 -1.29
C GLU A 167 -3.55 -12.41 -2.44
N ASP A 168 -3.30 -11.39 -3.26
CA ASP A 168 -2.31 -11.45 -4.32
C ASP A 168 -0.90 -11.64 -3.73
N ALA A 169 -0.08 -12.47 -4.38
CA ALA A 169 1.28 -12.73 -3.94
C ALA A 169 2.14 -11.46 -3.95
N ASP A 170 1.83 -10.46 -4.77
CA ASP A 170 2.57 -9.21 -4.82
C ASP A 170 2.29 -8.30 -3.60
N PHE A 171 1.21 -8.58 -2.84
CA PHE A 171 0.95 -7.92 -1.55
C PHE A 171 1.91 -8.42 -0.45
N ASN A 172 2.17 -9.73 -0.41
CA ASN A 172 3.10 -10.40 0.52
C ASN A 172 4.04 -11.35 -0.25
N PRO A 173 5.09 -10.82 -0.91
CA PRO A 173 5.86 -11.59 -1.87
C PRO A 173 6.79 -12.61 -1.23
N VAL A 174 7.04 -13.69 -1.98
CA VAL A 174 8.10 -14.65 -1.72
C VAL A 174 9.18 -14.48 -2.79
N TYR A 175 10.42 -14.25 -2.36
CA TYR A 175 11.54 -13.97 -3.26
C TYR A 175 12.75 -14.85 -2.98
N ALA A 176 13.29 -15.49 -4.02
CA ALA A 176 14.47 -16.34 -3.91
C ALA A 176 15.73 -15.64 -4.44
N TYR A 177 16.68 -15.36 -3.55
CA TYR A 177 17.97 -14.76 -3.89
C TYR A 177 18.93 -15.78 -4.50
N LYS A 178 19.73 -15.32 -5.46
CA LYS A 178 20.70 -16.17 -6.18
C LYS A 178 22.07 -16.24 -5.50
N THR A 179 22.39 -15.27 -4.66
CA THR A 179 23.64 -15.21 -3.90
C THR A 179 23.34 -15.01 -2.42
N ALA A 180 24.27 -15.42 -1.55
CA ALA A 180 24.17 -15.29 -0.10
C ALA A 180 24.87 -14.02 0.41
N GLU A 181 24.63 -12.90 -0.25
CA GLU A 181 25.16 -11.59 0.14
C GLU A 181 24.13 -10.80 0.96
N THR A 182 24.54 -9.64 1.48
CA THR A 182 23.61 -8.71 2.11
C THR A 182 22.91 -7.88 1.04
N PHE A 183 21.58 -7.88 1.04
CA PHE A 183 20.76 -7.05 0.16
C PHE A 183 20.00 -6.00 0.95
N VAL A 184 19.56 -4.93 0.27
CA VAL A 184 18.71 -3.90 0.85
C VAL A 184 17.35 -3.96 0.17
N ALA A 185 16.41 -4.66 0.81
CA ALA A 185 15.03 -4.72 0.33
C ALA A 185 14.34 -3.40 0.65
N THR A 186 13.58 -2.86 -0.30
CA THR A 186 12.88 -1.59 -0.21
C THR A 186 11.42 -1.78 -0.61
N LEU A 187 10.51 -1.38 0.27
CA LEU A 187 9.09 -1.24 -0.04
C LEU A 187 8.81 0.24 -0.29
N THR A 188 8.25 0.56 -1.46
CA THR A 188 7.74 1.90 -1.78
C THR A 188 6.22 1.85 -1.81
N VAL A 189 5.58 2.72 -1.04
CA VAL A 189 4.13 2.83 -0.94
C VAL A 189 3.71 4.16 -1.53
N THR A 190 2.70 4.15 -2.38
CA THR A 190 2.02 5.37 -2.85
C THR A 190 0.66 5.45 -2.17
N ASN A 191 0.31 6.62 -1.64
CA ASN A 191 -0.97 6.85 -1.00
C ASN A 191 -2.04 7.28 -2.02
N PHE A 192 -3.30 7.42 -1.57
CA PHE A 192 -4.44 7.77 -2.42
C PHE A 192 -4.39 9.17 -3.06
N LEU A 193 -3.43 10.02 -2.67
CA LEU A 193 -3.18 11.33 -3.29
C LEU A 193 -1.90 11.35 -4.13
N GLY A 194 -1.28 10.18 -4.38
CA GLY A 194 -0.12 10.02 -5.25
C GLY A 194 1.23 10.38 -4.60
N ALA A 195 1.28 10.56 -3.28
CA ALA A 195 2.55 10.75 -2.58
C ALA A 195 3.18 9.40 -2.25
N SER A 196 4.47 9.26 -2.55
CA SER A 196 5.21 8.02 -2.31
C SER A 196 6.20 8.14 -1.16
N VAL A 197 6.27 7.09 -0.34
CA VAL A 197 7.19 6.95 0.79
C VAL A 197 7.83 5.57 0.71
N SER A 198 9.09 5.44 1.12
CA SER A 198 9.79 4.15 1.11
C SER A 198 10.40 3.82 2.47
N VAL A 199 10.47 2.54 2.77
CA VAL A 199 11.25 1.97 3.88
C VAL A 199 12.17 0.88 3.34
N SER A 200 13.35 0.75 3.95
CA SER A 200 14.34 -0.26 3.56
C SER A 200 14.81 -1.06 4.77
N LYS A 201 14.99 -2.38 4.59
CA LYS A 201 15.57 -3.28 5.60
C LYS A 201 16.67 -4.12 4.96
N ASN A 202 17.73 -4.41 5.73
CA ASN A 202 18.80 -5.31 5.29
C ASN A 202 18.30 -6.76 5.33
N ILE A 203 18.54 -7.50 4.25
CA ILE A 203 18.36 -8.93 4.16
C ILE A 203 19.74 -9.57 4.33
N GLU A 204 19.94 -10.21 5.47
CA GLU A 204 21.21 -10.82 5.88
C GLU A 204 20.97 -12.26 6.33
N GLY A 205 22.01 -13.09 6.32
CA GLY A 205 21.91 -14.48 6.78
C GLY A 205 21.27 -15.43 5.77
N LEU A 206 21.21 -15.06 4.49
CA LEU A 206 20.85 -15.95 3.40
C LEU A 206 21.82 -17.13 3.32
N VAL A 207 21.29 -18.32 3.04
CA VAL A 207 22.09 -19.52 2.82
C VAL A 207 21.62 -20.24 1.57
N LEU A 208 22.50 -20.42 0.59
CA LEU A 208 22.15 -21.13 -0.64
C LEU A 208 22.21 -22.65 -0.44
N SER A 209 21.09 -23.30 -0.17
CA SER A 209 21.05 -24.76 -0.07
C SER A 209 21.57 -25.45 -1.34
N THR A 210 22.34 -26.52 -1.15
CA THR A 210 22.68 -27.43 -2.24
C THR A 210 21.43 -28.15 -2.74
N VAL A 211 21.37 -28.40 -4.05
CA VAL A 211 20.29 -29.18 -4.68
C VAL A 211 20.89 -30.53 -5.10
N PRO A 212 20.76 -31.58 -4.27
CA PRO A 212 21.29 -32.91 -4.58
C PRO A 212 20.51 -33.52 -5.73
N ASP A 213 21.22 -33.99 -6.74
CA ASP A 213 20.64 -34.80 -7.81
C ASP A 213 21.69 -35.77 -8.37
N PHE A 214 21.22 -36.87 -8.95
CA PHE A 214 22.10 -37.83 -9.60
C PHE A 214 21.40 -38.70 -10.64
N SER A 215 22.14 -39.11 -11.65
CA SER A 215 21.74 -40.20 -12.56
C SER A 215 22.58 -41.45 -12.31
N PHE A 216 22.12 -42.60 -12.81
CA PHE A 216 22.83 -43.86 -12.65
C PHE A 216 22.67 -44.78 -13.88
N SER A 217 23.62 -45.69 -14.05
CA SER A 217 23.52 -46.81 -14.99
C SER A 217 23.93 -48.10 -14.31
N THR A 218 23.26 -49.20 -14.65
CA THR A 218 23.42 -50.48 -13.94
C THR A 218 23.78 -51.59 -14.92
N LYS A 219 24.82 -52.36 -14.61
CA LYS A 219 25.25 -53.52 -15.38
C LYS A 219 25.53 -54.69 -14.45
N SER A 220 24.72 -55.75 -14.57
CA SER A 220 24.76 -56.87 -13.61
C SER A 220 24.56 -56.33 -12.19
N LEU A 221 25.48 -56.60 -11.25
CA LEU A 221 25.42 -56.12 -9.87
C LEU A 221 26.12 -54.78 -9.64
N THR A 222 26.66 -54.13 -10.68
CA THR A 222 27.40 -52.88 -10.54
C THR A 222 26.54 -51.69 -11.00
N ALA A 223 26.45 -50.66 -10.16
CA ALA A 223 25.86 -49.36 -10.48
C ALA A 223 26.97 -48.31 -10.58
N THR A 224 26.94 -47.52 -11.65
CA THR A 224 27.76 -46.32 -11.84
C THR A 224 26.87 -45.11 -11.65
N PHE A 225 27.26 -44.21 -10.75
CA PHE A 225 26.54 -42.98 -10.44
C PHE A 225 27.21 -41.78 -11.08
N THR A 226 26.40 -40.79 -11.44
CA THR A 226 26.86 -39.48 -11.93
C THR A 226 26.18 -38.40 -11.09
N ASP A 227 26.98 -37.61 -10.39
CA ASP A 227 26.50 -36.42 -9.68
C ASP A 227 25.95 -35.36 -10.66
N GLU A 228 24.77 -34.85 -10.36
CA GLU A 228 24.10 -33.77 -11.08
C GLU A 228 23.75 -32.61 -10.12
N SER A 229 24.33 -32.63 -8.92
CA SER A 229 24.00 -31.69 -7.86
C SER A 229 24.47 -30.26 -8.14
N ILE A 230 23.71 -29.30 -7.61
CA ILE A 230 24.02 -27.88 -7.70
C ILE A 230 24.49 -27.37 -6.33
N LEU A 231 25.53 -26.51 -6.34
CA LEU A 231 26.11 -25.89 -5.14
C LEU A 231 26.61 -26.88 -4.07
N ALA A 232 27.01 -28.09 -4.49
CA ALA A 232 27.63 -29.09 -3.62
C ALA A 232 29.15 -28.97 -3.65
N VAL A 233 29.78 -29.05 -2.47
CA VAL A 233 31.26 -29.13 -2.33
C VAL A 233 31.71 -30.41 -1.64
N SER A 234 30.78 -31.16 -1.03
CA SER A 234 31.04 -32.50 -0.51
C SER A 234 29.83 -33.41 -0.69
N TYR A 235 30.12 -34.72 -0.77
CA TYR A 235 29.17 -35.77 -1.11
C TYR A 235 29.23 -36.89 -0.08
N LEU A 236 28.08 -37.45 0.27
CA LEU A 236 27.95 -38.68 1.03
C LEU A 236 26.86 -39.53 0.38
N TRP A 237 27.29 -40.68 -0.13
CA TRP A 237 26.43 -41.71 -0.69
C TRP A 237 26.16 -42.77 0.37
N ASP A 238 24.91 -43.14 0.56
CA ASP A 238 24.48 -44.39 1.20
C ASP A 238 23.83 -45.24 0.11
N PHE A 239 24.41 -46.42 -0.17
CA PHE A 239 23.93 -47.27 -1.25
C PHE A 239 22.72 -48.13 -0.84
N GLY A 240 22.21 -48.00 0.39
CA GLY A 240 21.05 -48.76 0.88
C GLY A 240 21.36 -50.24 1.20
N ASP A 241 22.64 -50.63 1.14
CA ASP A 241 23.13 -51.98 1.48
C ASP A 241 24.10 -51.97 2.68
N GLY A 242 24.20 -50.83 3.37
CA GLY A 242 25.11 -50.61 4.50
C GLY A 242 26.49 -50.11 4.11
N ASN A 243 26.80 -49.95 2.81
CA ASN A 243 28.03 -49.33 2.33
C ASN A 243 27.81 -47.86 1.97
N THR A 244 28.89 -47.07 2.07
CA THR A 244 28.87 -45.63 1.79
C THR A 244 30.05 -45.19 0.92
N SER A 245 29.96 -44.02 0.28
CA SER A 245 31.09 -43.37 -0.41
C SER A 245 31.07 -41.85 -0.23
N THR A 246 32.23 -41.21 -0.33
CA THR A 246 32.37 -39.74 -0.37
C THR A 246 32.89 -39.23 -1.71
N GLU A 247 33.01 -40.10 -2.71
CA GLU A 247 33.36 -39.69 -4.07
C GLU A 247 32.19 -38.90 -4.68
N GLN A 248 32.50 -37.93 -5.55
CA GLN A 248 31.46 -37.19 -6.26
C GLN A 248 30.58 -38.12 -7.11
N SER A 249 31.20 -38.97 -7.93
CA SER A 249 30.51 -39.91 -8.83
C SER A 249 31.06 -41.33 -8.63
N PRO A 250 30.56 -42.08 -7.62
CA PRO A 250 31.08 -43.39 -7.28
C PRO A 250 30.63 -44.50 -8.23
N VAL A 251 31.35 -45.62 -8.16
CA VAL A 251 30.89 -46.92 -8.69
C VAL A 251 30.74 -47.89 -7.52
N HIS A 252 29.58 -48.53 -7.41
CA HIS A 252 29.30 -49.50 -6.36
C HIS A 252 28.87 -50.85 -6.92
N THR A 253 29.26 -51.94 -6.27
CA THR A 253 28.86 -53.31 -6.65
C THR A 253 28.16 -53.98 -5.50
N TYR A 254 26.90 -54.36 -5.74
CA TYR A 254 26.04 -55.02 -4.77
C TYR A 254 26.34 -56.52 -4.66
N ALA A 255 26.12 -57.09 -3.47
CA ALA A 255 26.33 -58.53 -3.24
C ALA A 255 25.23 -59.39 -3.89
N GLU A 256 23.99 -58.88 -3.92
CA GLU A 256 22.81 -59.59 -4.41
C GLU A 256 22.01 -58.73 -5.37
N SER A 257 21.15 -59.37 -6.17
CA SER A 257 20.21 -58.64 -7.03
C SER A 257 19.06 -58.07 -6.18
N GLY A 258 18.69 -56.82 -6.41
CA GLY A 258 17.64 -56.14 -5.67
C GLY A 258 17.36 -54.73 -6.20
N SER A 259 16.47 -54.02 -5.52
CA SER A 259 16.27 -52.58 -5.69
C SER A 259 16.70 -51.91 -4.40
N TYR A 260 17.64 -50.98 -4.49
CA TYR A 260 18.26 -50.32 -3.34
C TYR A 260 17.85 -48.86 -3.28
N GLU A 261 17.47 -48.37 -2.10
CA GLU A 261 17.20 -46.94 -1.87
C GLU A 261 18.53 -46.22 -1.67
N VAL A 262 19.05 -45.65 -2.75
CA VAL A 262 20.33 -44.94 -2.70
C VAL A 262 20.07 -43.49 -2.31
N THR A 263 20.73 -43.05 -1.25
CA THR A 263 20.67 -41.67 -0.75
C THR A 263 21.95 -40.94 -1.13
N LEU A 264 21.80 -39.78 -1.78
CA LEU A 264 22.87 -38.81 -1.95
C LEU A 264 22.60 -37.63 -1.02
N THR A 265 23.50 -37.42 -0.06
CA THR A 265 23.56 -36.20 0.75
C THR A 265 24.67 -35.31 0.21
N THR A 266 24.32 -34.10 -0.22
CA THR A 266 25.30 -33.07 -0.57
C THR A 266 25.37 -32.03 0.52
N THR A 267 26.52 -31.36 0.63
CA THR A 267 26.72 -30.19 1.51
C THR A 267 27.41 -29.08 0.74
N ASN A 268 26.98 -27.84 0.94
CA ASN A 268 27.58 -26.65 0.33
C ASN A 268 28.74 -26.08 1.20
N ASP A 269 29.38 -24.99 0.72
CA ASP A 269 30.46 -24.30 1.45
C ASP A 269 30.02 -23.70 2.80
N ALA A 270 28.72 -23.43 2.96
CA ALA A 270 28.14 -22.91 4.20
C ALA A 270 27.81 -24.02 5.23
N GLY A 271 28.08 -25.30 4.91
CA GLY A 271 27.79 -26.43 5.79
C GLY A 271 26.31 -26.87 5.81
N VAL A 272 25.48 -26.38 4.88
CA VAL A 272 24.09 -26.80 4.75
C VAL A 272 23.98 -28.03 3.86
N SER A 273 23.33 -29.07 4.38
CA SER A 273 23.13 -30.34 3.70
C SER A 273 21.68 -30.55 3.26
N LYS A 274 21.50 -31.13 2.08
CA LYS A 274 20.22 -31.67 1.60
C LYS A 274 20.45 -33.10 1.12
N SER A 275 19.37 -33.86 0.96
CA SER A 275 19.47 -35.24 0.47
C SER A 275 18.37 -35.58 -0.51
N ILE A 276 18.68 -36.46 -1.45
CA ILE A 276 17.73 -37.08 -2.38
C ILE A 276 17.88 -38.59 -2.30
N VAL A 277 16.75 -39.30 -2.45
CA VAL A 277 16.72 -40.77 -2.48
C VAL A 277 16.18 -41.22 -3.83
N LYS A 278 16.86 -42.16 -4.49
CA LYS A 278 16.36 -42.83 -5.71
C LYS A 278 16.47 -44.33 -5.58
N ALA A 279 15.47 -45.05 -6.09
CA ALA A 279 15.50 -46.50 -6.17
C ALA A 279 16.39 -46.96 -7.34
N VAL A 280 17.42 -47.74 -7.05
CA VAL A 280 18.43 -48.20 -8.00
C VAL A 280 18.38 -49.72 -8.12
N PRO A 281 18.01 -50.28 -9.29
CA PRO A 281 18.02 -51.73 -9.49
C PRO A 281 19.44 -52.25 -9.70
N ALA A 282 19.82 -53.31 -8.99
CA ALA A 282 21.02 -54.07 -9.25
C ALA A 282 20.67 -55.53 -9.51
N GLY A 283 21.32 -56.18 -10.48
CA GLY A 283 21.10 -57.59 -10.81
C GLY A 283 19.80 -57.90 -11.55
N GLY A 284 19.05 -56.89 -12.02
CA GLY A 284 17.86 -57.04 -12.85
C GLY A 284 18.16 -57.67 -14.24
N CYS A 285 17.34 -58.65 -14.64
CA CYS A 285 17.61 -59.63 -15.68
C CYS A 285 17.64 -59.12 -17.15
N ARG A 286 18.65 -59.61 -17.88
CA ARG A 286 18.58 -60.32 -19.19
C ARG A 286 17.76 -59.68 -20.33
N THR A 287 18.48 -59.19 -21.34
CA THR A 287 17.99 -59.16 -22.73
C THR A 287 17.65 -60.59 -23.16
N ASN A 288 16.37 -60.94 -23.22
CA ASN A 288 15.95 -62.04 -24.07
C ASN A 288 16.17 -61.58 -25.52
N ILE A 289 17.06 -62.30 -26.19
CA ILE A 289 17.34 -62.24 -27.64
C ILE A 289 16.06 -62.58 -28.40
#